data_AF-A0A438K6D4-F1
#
_entry.id   AF-A0A438K6D4-F1
#
_cell.length_a   1.000
_cell.length_b   1.000
_cell.length_c   1.000
_cell.angle_alpha   90.00
_cell.angle_beta   90.00
_cell.angle_gamma   90.00
#
_symmetry.space_group_name_H-M   'P 1'
#
loop_
_entity.id
_entity.type
_entity.pdbx_description
1 polymer ?
#
loop_
_entity_poly.entity_id
_entity_poly.type
_entity_poly.pdbx_seq_one_letter_code
_entity_poly.pdbx_strand_id
1 'polypeptide(L)'
;MEQIEEGSFHVATPIDFESKDPENEVINPTINGVLSIIKSCAKAGSVRRLVFTSSAGTVNVEEQRPPEYDESCWSDLEFINDKKMPGWMYFMSTTLAEKAAREASMENNIEFVSIIPTLVVGPFITPTMPPSLITALSPLTGNEAHNSIVNSEAMPIHTFR
;
A
#
# COMPACT_ATOMS: atom_id res chain seq x y z
N MET A 1 -14.83 32.89 13.40
CA MET A 1 -14.67 32.13 12.15
C MET A 1 -14.20 30.76 12.56
N GLU A 2 -15.04 29.75 12.37
CA GLU A 2 -14.62 28.34 12.43
C GLU A 2 -13.68 28.12 11.25
N GLN A 3 -12.43 27.74 11.50
CA GLN A 3 -11.53 27.36 10.42
C GLN A 3 -12.04 26.02 9.86
N ILE A 4 -12.36 25.98 8.57
CA ILE A 4 -12.68 24.72 7.89
C ILE A 4 -11.40 23.87 7.92
N GLU A 5 -11.47 22.72 8.57
CA GLU A 5 -10.34 21.78 8.62
C GLU A 5 -10.25 21.03 7.29
N GLU A 6 -9.09 21.07 6.64
CA GLU A 6 -8.86 20.38 5.38
C GLU A 6 -8.28 18.98 5.61
N GLY A 7 -8.63 18.05 4.72
CA GLY A 7 -8.09 16.69 4.69
C GLY A 7 -7.34 16.41 3.38
N SER A 8 -6.31 15.58 3.45
CA SER A 8 -5.58 15.09 2.28
C SER A 8 -5.81 13.58 2.11
N PHE A 9 -6.08 13.14 0.88
CA PHE A 9 -6.20 11.72 0.54
C PHE A 9 -5.03 11.32 -0.36
N HIS A 10 -4.09 10.56 0.19
CA HIS A 10 -3.00 9.99 -0.57
C HIS A 10 -3.35 8.59 -1.04
N VAL A 11 -3.72 8.48 -2.31
CA VAL A 11 -4.11 7.23 -2.99
C VAL A 11 -3.07 6.77 -4.01
N ALA A 12 -2.27 7.71 -4.53
CA ALA A 12 -1.30 7.42 -5.57
C ALA A 12 -0.11 6.62 -5.02
N THR A 13 0.29 5.57 -5.74
CA THR A 13 1.50 4.79 -5.46
C THR A 13 2.06 4.28 -6.79
N PRO A 14 3.39 4.15 -6.95
CA PRO A 14 3.96 3.37 -8.04
C PRO A 14 3.42 1.94 -7.96
N ILE A 15 2.90 1.44 -9.09
CA ILE A 15 2.46 0.05 -9.24
C ILE A 15 3.16 -0.49 -10.49
N ASP A 16 4.38 -0.99 -10.28
CA ASP A 16 5.13 -1.77 -11.25
C ASP A 16 5.71 -2.99 -10.53
N PHE A 17 5.26 -4.17 -10.91
CA PHE A 17 5.68 -5.44 -10.31
C PHE A 17 6.87 -6.08 -11.03
N GLU A 18 7.33 -5.50 -12.15
CA GLU A 18 8.38 -6.04 -13.00
C GLU A 18 9.59 -5.09 -13.12
N SER A 19 9.64 -4.06 -12.27
CA SER A 19 10.76 -3.10 -12.21
C SER A 19 12.10 -3.82 -12.04
N LYS A 20 13.09 -3.37 -12.83
CA LYS A 20 14.48 -3.86 -12.75
C LYS A 20 15.32 -3.10 -11.73
N ASP A 21 14.82 -1.95 -11.26
CA ASP A 21 15.44 -1.16 -10.20
C ASP A 21 14.39 -0.80 -9.13
N PRO A 22 13.87 -1.80 -8.39
CA PRO A 22 12.74 -1.60 -7.48
C PRO A 22 13.01 -0.57 -6.38
N GLU A 23 14.28 -0.44 -5.96
CA GLU A 23 14.69 0.55 -4.98
C GLU A 23 14.43 1.97 -5.46
N ASN A 24 14.85 2.31 -6.68
CA ASN A 24 14.74 3.68 -7.19
C ASN A 24 13.41 3.95 -7.91
N GLU A 25 12.74 2.93 -8.44
CA GLU A 25 11.52 3.09 -9.23
C GLU A 25 10.23 2.85 -8.41
N VAL A 26 10.30 2.09 -7.31
CA VAL A 26 9.11 1.71 -6.51
C VAL A 26 9.27 2.10 -5.04
N ILE A 27 10.28 1.56 -4.35
CA ILE A 27 10.42 1.68 -2.88
C ILE A 27 10.69 3.12 -2.46
N ASN A 28 11.79 3.72 -2.93
CA ASN A 28 12.15 5.08 -2.56
C ASN A 28 11.11 6.12 -3.00
N PRO A 29 10.53 6.06 -4.22
CA PRO A 29 9.47 6.99 -4.61
C PRO A 29 8.22 6.89 -3.74
N THR A 30 7.82 5.69 -3.30
CA THR A 30 6.65 5.52 -2.43
C THR A 30 6.87 6.18 -1.07
N ILE A 31 8.03 5.91 -0.44
CA ILE A 31 8.39 6.48 0.87
C ILE A 31 8.57 8.00 0.76
N ASN A 32 9.36 8.48 -0.20
CA ASN A 32 9.63 9.90 -0.36
C ASN A 32 8.37 10.68 -0.77
N GLY A 33 7.47 10.05 -1.53
CA GLY A 33 6.19 10.61 -1.93
C GLY A 33 5.32 10.97 -0.72
N VAL A 34 5.06 9.99 0.16
CA VAL A 34 4.23 10.24 1.35
C VAL A 34 4.89 11.24 2.32
N LEU A 35 6.21 11.15 2.52
CA LEU A 35 6.94 12.10 3.36
C LEU A 35 6.88 13.54 2.81
N SER A 36 6.93 13.69 1.49
CA SER A 36 6.82 15.00 0.84
C SER A 36 5.41 15.58 0.96
N ILE A 37 4.37 14.73 0.90
CA ILE A 37 2.98 15.12 1.13
C ILE A 37 2.80 15.60 2.58
N ILE A 38 3.28 14.84 3.57
CA ILE A 38 3.20 15.21 5.00
C ILE A 38 3.89 16.56 5.23
N LYS A 39 5.11 16.75 4.71
CA LYS A 39 5.82 18.04 4.78
C LYS A 39 5.03 19.18 4.15
N SER A 40 4.35 18.92 3.04
CA SER A 40 3.52 19.90 2.34
C SER A 40 2.26 20.26 3.13
N CYS A 41 1.58 19.26 3.70
CA CYS A 41 0.45 19.44 4.61
C CYS A 41 0.83 20.28 5.83
N ALA A 42 1.98 19.97 6.46
CA ALA A 42 2.49 20.70 7.60
C ALA A 42 2.79 22.16 7.26
N LYS A 43 3.40 22.40 6.09
CA LYS A 43 3.69 23.74 5.57
C LYS A 43 2.42 24.53 5.24
N ALA A 44 1.38 23.89 4.73
CA ALA A 44 0.10 24.52 4.45
C ALA A 44 -0.60 24.98 5.73
N GLY A 45 -0.51 24.20 6.81
CA GLY A 45 -1.05 24.53 8.13
C GLY A 45 -2.57 24.44 8.26
N SER A 46 -3.30 24.32 7.14
CA SER A 46 -4.76 24.10 7.07
C SER A 46 -5.16 22.62 7.12
N VAL A 47 -4.27 21.72 6.71
CA VAL A 47 -4.54 20.27 6.68
C VAL A 47 -4.36 19.68 8.07
N ARG A 48 -5.43 19.08 8.61
CA ARG A 48 -5.42 18.44 9.93
C ARG A 48 -5.30 16.93 9.87
N ARG A 49 -5.86 16.31 8.82
CA ARG A 49 -5.88 14.87 8.65
C ARG A 49 -5.33 14.44 7.29
N LEU A 50 -4.40 13.48 7.31
CA LEU A 50 -3.95 12.75 6.14
C LEU A 50 -4.54 11.34 6.18
N VAL A 51 -5.29 10.99 5.14
CA VAL A 51 -5.78 9.63 4.88
C VAL A 51 -4.88 8.98 3.85
N PHE A 52 -4.19 7.92 4.25
CA PHE A 52 -3.28 7.14 3.40
C PHE A 52 -3.95 5.84 2.97
N THR A 53 -3.97 5.58 1.66
CA THR A 53 -4.41 4.28 1.15
C THR A 53 -3.23 3.32 1.22
N SER A 54 -3.24 2.47 2.26
CA SER A 54 -2.28 1.40 2.43
C SER A 54 -2.69 0.17 1.62
N SER A 55 -2.31 -1.03 2.04
CA SER A 55 -2.53 -2.29 1.34
C SER A 55 -2.56 -3.45 2.33
N ALA A 56 -3.38 -4.48 2.09
CA ALA A 56 -3.29 -5.74 2.82
C ALA A 56 -1.87 -6.33 2.84
N GLY A 57 -1.06 -6.03 1.81
CA GLY A 57 0.36 -6.39 1.76
C GLY A 57 1.25 -5.73 2.82
N THR A 58 0.73 -4.79 3.61
CA THR A 58 1.41 -4.28 4.81
C THR A 58 1.11 -5.10 6.07
N VAL A 59 0.15 -6.02 5.99
CA VAL A 59 -0.41 -6.77 7.12
C VAL A 59 -0.11 -8.26 7.05
N ASN A 60 -0.26 -8.91 5.89
CA ASN A 60 -0.35 -10.37 5.80
C ASN A 60 0.77 -11.10 5.02
N VAL A 61 1.90 -10.44 4.76
CA VAL A 61 3.03 -11.04 4.04
C VAL A 61 4.07 -11.53 5.03
N GLU A 62 3.93 -12.79 5.43
CA GLU A 62 4.83 -13.49 6.36
C GLU A 62 4.87 -15.00 6.06
N GLU A 63 5.84 -15.71 6.65
CA GLU A 63 6.01 -17.16 6.48
C GLU A 63 4.91 -17.96 7.20
N GLN A 64 4.63 -17.60 8.46
CA GLN A 64 3.66 -18.29 9.31
C GLN A 64 2.38 -17.48 9.43
N ARG A 65 1.30 -17.92 8.79
CA ARG A 65 0.07 -17.13 8.73
C ARG A 65 -0.95 -17.52 9.79
N PRO A 66 -1.44 -16.57 10.60
CA PRO A 66 -2.62 -16.80 11.42
C PRO A 66 -3.88 -16.98 10.55
N PRO A 67 -4.95 -17.56 11.14
CA PRO A 67 -6.23 -17.72 10.44
C PRO A 67 -6.96 -16.39 10.17
N GLU A 68 -6.70 -15.37 10.99
CA GLU A 68 -7.31 -14.05 10.93
C GLU A 68 -6.24 -12.98 11.13
N TYR A 69 -6.45 -11.83 10.48
CA TYR A 69 -5.61 -10.64 10.61
C TYR A 69 -6.44 -9.47 11.13
N ASP A 70 -5.80 -8.61 11.92
CA ASP A 70 -6.34 -7.33 12.40
C ASP A 70 -5.33 -6.18 12.17
N GLU A 71 -5.68 -4.96 12.56
CA GLU A 71 -4.86 -3.77 12.34
C GLU A 71 -3.60 -3.70 13.22
N SER A 72 -3.41 -4.65 14.13
CA SER A 72 -2.17 -4.76 14.92
C SER A 72 -1.07 -5.54 14.20
N CYS A 73 -1.44 -6.32 13.17
CA CYS A 73 -0.53 -7.14 12.38
C CYS A 73 0.29 -6.30 11.39
N TRP A 74 1.53 -6.74 11.14
CA TRP A 74 2.43 -6.15 10.15
C TRP A 74 3.15 -7.25 9.39
N SER A 75 3.37 -7.02 8.10
CA SER A 75 4.16 -7.91 7.25
C SER A 75 5.62 -7.95 7.66
N ASP A 76 6.23 -9.12 7.47
CA ASP A 76 7.62 -9.39 7.78
C ASP A 76 8.52 -8.91 6.63
N LEU A 77 9.18 -7.78 6.86
CA LEU A 77 10.08 -7.16 5.88
C LEU A 77 11.29 -8.05 5.55
N GLU A 78 11.80 -8.83 6.50
CA GLU A 78 12.92 -9.73 6.27
C GLU A 78 12.48 -10.88 5.34
N PHE A 79 11.32 -11.48 5.64
CA PHE A 79 10.71 -12.49 4.78
C PHE A 79 10.43 -11.97 3.35
N ILE A 80 9.87 -10.76 3.22
CA ILE A 80 9.63 -10.13 1.90
C ILE A 80 10.95 -9.96 1.13
N ASN A 81 11.98 -9.43 1.79
CA ASN A 81 13.29 -9.18 1.18
C ASN A 81 14.01 -10.47 0.78
N ASP A 82 13.87 -11.53 1.57
CA ASP A 82 14.57 -12.80 1.34
C ASP A 82 13.88 -13.65 0.27
N LYS A 83 12.55 -13.74 0.31
CA LYS A 83 11.80 -14.54 -0.65
C LYS A 83 11.63 -13.86 -1.99
N LYS A 84 11.51 -12.52 -2.00
CA LYS A 84 11.22 -11.72 -3.20
C LYS A 84 10.11 -12.31 -4.08
N MET A 85 9.01 -12.71 -3.44
CA MET A 85 7.84 -13.26 -4.14
C MET A 85 7.26 -12.27 -5.16
N PRO A 86 6.44 -12.72 -6.12
CA PRO A 86 5.75 -11.80 -7.02
C PRO A 86 5.05 -10.65 -6.27
N GLY A 87 5.31 -9.41 -6.68
CA GLY A 87 4.80 -8.22 -6.01
C GLY A 87 5.60 -7.75 -4.77
N TRP A 88 6.70 -8.42 -4.38
CA TRP A 88 7.46 -8.11 -3.16
C TRP A 88 7.84 -6.63 -3.03
N MET A 89 8.20 -5.96 -4.13
CA MET A 89 8.61 -4.55 -4.11
C MET A 89 7.48 -3.61 -3.72
N TYR A 90 6.24 -3.96 -4.06
CA TYR A 90 5.05 -3.22 -3.66
C TYR A 90 4.70 -3.47 -2.19
N PHE A 91 4.81 -4.71 -1.71
CA PHE A 91 4.61 -5.02 -0.29
C PHE A 91 5.65 -4.32 0.58
N MET A 92 6.91 -4.37 0.16
CA MET A 92 8.03 -3.67 0.80
C MET A 92 7.79 -2.15 0.81
N SER A 93 7.50 -1.55 -0.36
CA SER A 93 7.35 -0.10 -0.48
C SER A 93 6.19 0.45 0.34
N THR A 94 5.02 -0.19 0.28
CA THR A 94 3.82 0.25 1.01
C THR A 94 4.00 0.08 2.53
N THR A 95 4.62 -1.02 2.99
CA THR A 95 4.88 -1.24 4.41
C THR A 95 5.86 -0.21 4.97
N LEU A 96 6.96 0.06 4.27
CA LEU A 96 7.94 1.07 4.68
C LEU A 96 7.35 2.47 4.64
N ALA A 97 6.56 2.80 3.61
CA ALA A 97 5.91 4.09 3.47
C ALA A 97 4.89 4.33 4.58
N GLU A 98 4.07 3.34 4.96
CA GLU A 98 3.09 3.49 6.04
C GLU A 98 3.78 3.73 7.39
N LYS A 99 4.84 2.97 7.70
CA LYS A 99 5.65 3.15 8.92
C LYS A 99 6.26 4.56 8.97
N ALA A 100 6.92 4.98 7.89
CA ALA A 100 7.51 6.31 7.79
C ALA A 100 6.48 7.44 7.86
N ALA A 101 5.31 7.25 7.24
CA ALA A 101 4.22 8.22 7.25
C ALA A 101 3.65 8.40 8.66
N ARG A 102 3.44 7.30 9.38
CA ARG A 102 2.97 7.32 10.78
C ARG A 102 3.93 8.10 11.68
N GLU A 103 5.24 7.86 11.55
CA GLU A 103 6.27 8.59 12.31
C GLU A 103 6.28 10.08 11.95
N ALA A 104 6.39 10.41 10.65
CA ALA A 104 6.47 11.80 10.20
C ALA A 104 5.19 12.60 10.53
N SER A 105 4.01 11.99 10.46
CA SER A 105 2.77 12.65 10.85
C SER A 105 2.73 13.02 12.34
N MET A 106 3.22 12.14 13.22
CA MET A 106 3.35 12.45 14.65
C MET A 106 4.28 13.64 14.88
N GLU A 107 5.44 13.66 14.22
CA GLU A 107 6.41 14.77 14.31
C GLU A 107 5.84 16.11 13.82
N ASN A 108 4.93 16.08 12.87
CA ASN A 108 4.35 17.27 12.23
C ASN A 108 2.96 17.66 12.76
N ASN A 109 2.46 17.00 13.81
CA ASN A 109 1.11 17.21 14.37
C ASN A 109 -0.01 17.09 13.32
N ILE A 110 0.13 16.12 12.41
CA ILE A 110 -0.90 15.76 11.42
C ILE A 110 -1.59 14.49 11.89
N GLU A 111 -2.91 14.50 11.99
CA GLU A 111 -3.66 13.27 12.25
C GLU A 111 -3.49 12.33 11.06
N PHE A 112 -3.02 11.10 11.34
CA PHE A 112 -2.78 10.09 10.31
C PHE A 112 -3.78 8.96 10.43
N VAL A 113 -4.43 8.64 9.32
CA VAL A 113 -5.34 7.50 9.19
C VAL A 113 -4.88 6.67 8.00
N SER A 114 -4.65 5.38 8.20
CA SER A 114 -4.46 4.44 7.09
C SER A 114 -5.74 3.65 6.84
N ILE A 115 -6.04 3.40 5.56
CA ILE A 115 -7.08 2.47 5.13
C ILE A 115 -6.37 1.31 4.44
N ILE A 116 -6.68 0.09 4.84
CA ILE A 116 -6.00 -1.13 4.38
C ILE A 116 -6.96 -1.93 3.47
N PRO A 117 -7.04 -1.60 2.17
CA PRO A 117 -7.81 -2.39 1.22
C PRO A 117 -7.12 -3.73 0.93
N THR A 118 -7.94 -4.74 0.65
CA THR A 118 -7.52 -6.01 0.06
C THR A 118 -7.53 -5.92 -1.47
N LEU A 119 -7.82 -7.02 -2.16
CA LEU A 119 -7.98 -7.02 -3.62
C LEU A 119 -9.27 -6.26 -4.01
N VAL A 120 -9.11 -5.02 -4.47
CA VAL A 120 -10.24 -4.16 -4.87
C VAL A 120 -10.80 -4.58 -6.23
N VAL A 121 -12.07 -5.01 -6.24
CA VAL A 121 -12.80 -5.46 -7.44
C VAL A 121 -14.13 -4.70 -7.56
N GLY A 122 -14.42 -4.18 -8.75
CA GLY A 122 -15.68 -3.50 -9.05
C GLY A 122 -15.65 -2.76 -10.39
N PRO A 123 -16.74 -2.08 -10.77
CA PRO A 123 -16.76 -1.20 -11.94
C PRO A 123 -15.75 -0.06 -11.79
N PHE A 124 -15.20 0.42 -12.91
CA PHE A 124 -14.23 1.51 -12.95
C PHE A 124 -14.56 2.49 -14.08
N ILE A 125 -14.14 3.74 -13.90
CA ILE A 125 -14.34 4.83 -14.88
C ILE A 125 -13.08 5.15 -15.70
N THR A 126 -11.95 4.52 -15.37
CA THR A 126 -10.68 4.74 -16.06
C THR A 126 -10.69 4.11 -17.47
N PRO A 127 -10.00 4.71 -18.45
CA PRO A 127 -9.98 4.18 -19.83
C PRO A 127 -9.20 2.86 -19.93
N THR A 128 -8.32 2.59 -18.98
CA THR A 128 -7.55 1.34 -18.86
C THR A 128 -7.98 0.59 -17.61
N MET A 129 -7.82 -0.74 -17.65
CA MET A 129 -8.13 -1.61 -16.53
C MET A 129 -7.16 -1.32 -15.36
N PRO A 130 -7.66 -1.00 -14.16
CA PRO A 130 -6.84 -0.84 -12.97
C PRO A 130 -6.00 -2.08 -12.65
N PRO A 131 -4.77 -1.94 -12.11
CA PRO A 131 -3.92 -3.08 -11.76
C PRO A 131 -4.58 -4.11 -10.83
N SER A 132 -5.44 -3.69 -9.90
CA SER A 132 -6.17 -4.62 -9.02
C SER A 132 -7.12 -5.54 -9.80
N LEU A 133 -7.76 -5.03 -10.86
CA LEU A 133 -8.63 -5.83 -11.72
C LEU A 133 -7.85 -6.71 -12.69
N ILE A 134 -6.71 -6.23 -13.21
CA ILE A 134 -5.77 -7.09 -13.95
C ILE A 134 -5.36 -8.28 -13.07
N THR A 135 -5.04 -8.02 -11.80
CA THR A 135 -4.69 -9.04 -10.81
C THR A 135 -5.85 -10.00 -10.56
N ALA A 136 -7.04 -9.49 -10.26
CA ALA A 136 -8.23 -10.29 -9.97
C ALA A 136 -8.68 -11.18 -11.15
N LEU A 137 -8.54 -10.70 -12.38
CA LEU A 137 -8.93 -11.44 -13.60
C LEU A 137 -7.78 -12.27 -14.18
N SER A 138 -6.60 -12.24 -13.59
CA SER A 138 -5.42 -12.98 -14.08
C SER A 138 -5.64 -14.49 -14.23
N PRO A 139 -6.42 -15.19 -13.37
CA PRO A 139 -6.69 -16.62 -13.58
C PRO A 139 -7.53 -16.90 -14.83
N LEU A 140 -8.39 -15.94 -15.22
CA LEU A 140 -9.27 -16.06 -16.39
C LEU A 140 -8.58 -15.62 -17.68
N THR A 141 -7.72 -14.61 -17.58
CA THR A 141 -7.02 -14.02 -18.73
C THR A 141 -5.70 -14.73 -19.06
N GLY A 142 -5.20 -15.58 -18.15
CA GLY A 142 -3.92 -16.26 -18.31
C GLY A 142 -2.70 -15.34 -18.14
N ASN A 143 -2.87 -14.18 -17.51
CA ASN A 143 -1.75 -13.28 -17.22
C ASN A 143 -0.87 -13.89 -16.12
N GLU A 144 0.20 -14.58 -16.50
CA GLU A 144 1.06 -15.33 -15.56
C GLU A 144 1.68 -14.46 -14.47
N ALA A 145 2.18 -13.27 -14.82
CA ALA A 145 2.82 -12.35 -13.87
C ALA A 145 1.85 -11.99 -12.73
N HIS A 146 0.63 -11.58 -13.06
CA HIS A 146 -0.38 -11.27 -12.06
C HIS A 146 -1.00 -12.50 -11.39
N ASN A 147 -1.13 -13.62 -12.12
CA ASN A 147 -1.69 -14.85 -11.58
C ASN A 147 -0.77 -15.45 -10.49
N SER A 148 0.54 -15.25 -10.63
CA SER A 148 1.51 -15.62 -9.61
C SER A 148 1.38 -14.82 -8.32
N ILE A 149 0.82 -13.60 -8.36
CA ILE A 149 0.55 -12.77 -7.18
C ILE A 149 -0.66 -13.33 -6.41
N VAL A 150 -1.75 -13.66 -7.11
CA VAL A 150 -2.99 -14.18 -6.49
C VAL A 150 -2.83 -15.61 -5.99
N ASN A 151 -2.07 -16.44 -6.72
CA ASN A 151 -1.77 -17.82 -6.32
C ASN A 151 -0.47 -17.93 -5.51
N SER A 152 0.24 -16.81 -5.28
CA SER A 152 1.37 -16.85 -4.37
C SER A 152 0.83 -17.29 -3.03
N GLU A 153 1.58 -18.15 -2.36
CA GLU A 153 1.24 -18.45 -0.97
C GLU A 153 1.09 -17.15 -0.19
N ALA A 154 1.80 -16.06 -0.54
CA ALA A 154 1.80 -14.76 0.15
C ALA A 154 0.48 -13.96 0.18
N MET A 155 -0.53 -14.22 -0.66
CA MET A 155 -1.84 -13.54 -0.56
C MET A 155 -3.06 -14.46 -0.81
N PRO A 156 -3.39 -15.37 0.12
CA PRO A 156 -4.66 -16.07 0.12
C PRO A 156 -5.82 -15.11 0.46
N ILE A 157 -7.03 -15.49 0.06
CA ILE A 157 -8.27 -14.80 0.47
C ILE A 157 -8.45 -15.03 1.97
N HIS A 158 -7.94 -14.13 2.79
CA HIS A 158 -8.08 -14.16 4.24
C HIS A 158 -9.26 -13.29 4.70
N THR A 159 -9.82 -13.65 5.84
CA THR A 159 -10.85 -12.85 6.50
C THR A 159 -10.13 -11.81 7.37
N PHE A 160 -10.36 -10.53 7.07
CA PHE A 160 -10.01 -9.42 7.96
C PHE A 160 -11.16 -9.27 8.96
N ARG A 161 -10.82 -9.13 10.25
CA ARG A 161 -11.82 -9.01 11.32
C ARG A 161 -12.38 -7.60 11.44
#